data_AF-A0A522VQC5-F1
#
_entry.id   AF-A0A522VQC5-F1
#
_cell.length_a   1.000
_cell.length_b   1.000
_cell.length_c   1.000
_cell.angle_alpha   90.00
_cell.angle_beta   90.00
_cell.angle_gamma   90.00
#
_symmetry.space_group_name_H-M   'P 1'
#
loop_
_entity.id
_entity.type
_entity.pdbx_description
1 polymer ?
#
loop_
_entity_poly.entity_id
_entity_poly.type
_entity_poly.pdbx_seq_one_letter_code
_entity_poly.pdbx_strand_id
1 'polypeptide(L)' 'MLDKGWLAFALGIYTVFYMWVRWYEGVYGWSAGLDAFAPEFETYWMNFLYIEIVLEIVTASILWGYLWKSRDRNLAA' A
#
# COMPACT_ATOMS: atom_id res chain seq x y z
N MET A 1 -8.32 26.87 -0.23
CA MET A 1 -7.31 26.81 0.84
C MET A 1 -6.95 25.35 1.06
N LEU A 2 -5.69 25.01 1.32
CA LEU A 2 -5.25 23.64 1.55
C LEU A 2 -5.77 23.13 2.90
N ASP A 3 -6.49 22.01 2.90
CA ASP A 3 -6.87 21.33 4.14
C ASP A 3 -5.66 20.58 4.70
N LYS A 4 -5.11 21.11 5.80
CA LYS A 4 -3.91 20.56 6.44
C LYS A 4 -4.18 19.22 7.13
N GLY A 5 -5.43 18.94 7.53
CA GLY A 5 -5.80 17.67 8.16
C GLY A 5 -5.71 16.53 7.16
N TRP A 6 -6.28 16.71 5.96
CA TRP A 6 -6.18 15.72 4.89
C TRP A 6 -4.74 15.53 4.38
N LEU A 7 -3.95 16.60 4.32
CA LEU A 7 -2.53 16.49 3.98
C LEU A 7 -1.75 15.69 5.04
N ALA A 8 -1.96 15.98 6.32
CA ALA A 8 -1.29 15.28 7.41
C ALA A 8 -1.67 13.79 7.42
N PHE A 9 -2.93 13.45 7.13
CA PHE A 9 -3.36 12.07 6.97
C PHE A 9 -2.59 11.36 5.85
N ALA A 10 -2.52 11.97 4.66
CA ALA A 10 -1.81 11.39 3.52
C ALA A 10 -0.33 11.12 3.86
N LEU A 11 0.39 12.09 4.42
CA LEU A 11 1.80 11.89 4.79
C LEU A 11 1.97 10.89 5.93
N GLY A 12 1.09 10.95 6.93
CA GLY A 12 1.16 10.10 8.12
C GLY A 12 0.93 8.63 7.80
N ILE A 13 -0.08 8.30 7.00
CA ILE A 13 -0.40 6.90 6.68
C ILE A 13 0.73 6.22 5.90
N TYR A 14 1.31 6.90 4.91
CA TYR A 14 2.46 6.37 4.16
C TYR A 14 3.69 6.22 5.06
N THR A 15 3.94 7.20 5.92
CA THR A 15 5.11 7.16 6.81
C THR A 15 5.03 5.99 7.77
N VAL A 16 3.89 5.79 8.45
CA VAL A 16 3.70 4.67 9.38
C VAL A 16 3.78 3.33 8.65
N PHE A 17 3.11 3.21 7.50
CA PHE A 17 3.13 1.97 6.70
C PHE A 17 4.54 1.61 6.24
N TYR A 18 5.28 2.53 5.62
CA TYR A 18 6.62 2.24 5.12
C TYR A 18 7.68 2.11 6.22
N MET A 19 7.51 2.76 7.38
CA MET A 19 8.35 2.45 8.54
C MET A 19 8.14 1.01 9.03
N TRP A 20 6.89 0.52 9.02
CA TRP A 20 6.60 -0.86 9.35
C TRP A 20 7.19 -1.83 8.32
N VAL A 21 7.03 -1.56 7.02
CA VAL A 21 7.67 -2.35 5.95
C VAL A 21 9.18 -2.37 6.14
N ARG A 22 9.79 -1.22 6.43
CA ARG A 22 11.23 -1.11 6.64
C ARG A 22 11.73 -1.93 7.82
N TRP A 23 10.96 -1.96 8.90
CA TRP A 23 11.24 -2.83 10.04
C TRP A 23 11.07 -4.31 9.67
N TYR A 24 10.01 -4.67 8.96
CA TYR A 24 9.72 -6.03 8.50
C TYR A 24 10.87 -6.58 7.64
N GLU A 25 11.28 -5.87 6.60
CA GLU A 25 12.43 -6.28 5.76
C GLU A 25 13.74 -6.29 6.54
N GLY A 26 13.88 -5.40 7.54
CA GLY A 26 15.05 -5.36 8.41
C GLY A 26 15.20 -6.60 9.29
N VAL A 27 14.09 -7.28 9.64
CA VAL A 27 14.10 -8.53 10.42
C VAL A 27 14.10 -9.73 9.49
N TYR A 28 13.12 -9.83 8.60
CA TYR A 28 12.89 -11.01 7.77
C TYR A 28 13.77 -11.08 6.53
N GLY A 29 14.44 -9.99 6.16
CA GLY A 29 15.43 -10.01 5.08
C GLY A 29 16.62 -10.90 5.42
N TRP A 30 17.08 -10.86 6.68
CA TRP A 30 18.20 -11.67 7.14
C TRP A 30 17.80 -13.08 7.57
N SER A 31 16.59 -13.28 8.10
CA SER A 31 16.16 -14.58 8.62
C SER A 31 15.43 -15.47 7.62
N ALA A 32 14.70 -14.88 6.66
CA ALA A 32 13.83 -15.61 5.73
C ALA A 32 13.90 -15.10 4.27
N GLY A 33 14.77 -14.13 3.98
CA GLY A 33 14.86 -13.47 2.66
C GLY A 33 16.08 -13.82 1.82
N LEU A 34 17.05 -14.57 2.37
CA LEU A 34 18.35 -14.81 1.73
C LEU A 34 18.32 -15.91 0.65
N ASP A 35 17.49 -16.93 0.82
CA ASP A 35 17.33 -18.03 -0.14
C ASP A 35 15.87 -18.09 -0.62
N ALA A 36 15.65 -17.73 -1.88
CA ALA A 36 14.33 -17.70 -2.49
C ALA A 36 13.74 -19.09 -2.76
N PHE A 37 14.53 -20.16 -2.68
CA PHE A 37 14.06 -21.54 -2.85
C PHE A 37 13.66 -22.20 -1.52
N ALA A 38 13.93 -21.54 -0.39
CA ALA A 38 13.54 -22.03 0.92
C ALA A 38 12.03 -21.84 1.16
N PRO A 39 11.33 -22.78 1.81
CA PRO A 39 9.89 -22.68 2.05
C PRO A 39 9.52 -21.49 2.94
N GLU A 40 10.42 -21.01 3.80
CA GLU A 40 10.22 -19.81 4.60
C GLU A 40 10.02 -18.57 3.71
N PHE A 41 10.73 -18.50 2.59
CA PHE A 41 10.59 -17.39 1.64
C PHE A 41 9.18 -17.30 1.07
N GLU A 42 8.56 -18.44 0.79
CA GLU A 42 7.17 -18.48 0.33
C GLU A 42 6.22 -17.85 1.35
N THR A 43 6.44 -18.13 2.64
CA THR A 43 5.57 -17.67 3.72
C THR A 43 5.73 -16.19 4.07
N TYR A 44 6.97 -15.67 4.13
CA TYR A 44 7.25 -14.30 4.53
C TYR A 44 7.26 -13.32 3.35
N TRP A 45 7.69 -13.75 2.16
CA TRP A 45 7.89 -12.86 1.02
C TRP A 45 6.87 -13.09 -0.10
N MET A 46 6.67 -14.34 -0.53
CA MET A 46 5.75 -14.59 -1.64
C MET A 46 4.29 -14.35 -1.27
N ASN A 47 3.86 -14.78 -0.08
CA ASN A 47 2.52 -14.43 0.41
C ASN A 47 2.33 -12.92 0.51
N PHE A 48 3.37 -12.18 0.93
CA PHE A 48 3.32 -10.72 0.99
C PHE A 48 3.05 -10.13 -0.40
N LEU A 49 3.81 -10.57 -1.42
CA LEU A 49 3.64 -10.17 -2.82
C LEU A 49 2.23 -10.46 -3.35
N TYR A 50 1.71 -11.67 -3.12
CA TYR A 50 0.38 -12.03 -3.61
C TYR A 50 -0.72 -11.21 -2.95
N ILE A 51 -0.58 -10.93 -1.65
CA ILE A 51 -1.53 -10.12 -0.89
C ILE A 51 -1.52 -8.67 -1.41
N GLU A 52 -0.34 -8.05 -1.58
CA GLU A 52 -0.27 -6.66 -2.03
C GLU A 52 -0.86 -6.49 -3.43
N ILE A 53 -0.60 -7.39 -4.38
CA ILE A 53 -1.17 -7.30 -5.74
C ILE A 53 -2.70 -7.33 -5.69
N VAL A 54 -3.29 -8.24 -4.92
CA VAL A 54 -4.76 -8.33 -4.80
C VAL A 54 -5.32 -7.06 -4.15
N LEU A 55 -4.70 -6.58 -3.07
CA LEU A 55 -5.14 -5.38 -2.36
C LEU A 55 -4.99 -4.12 -3.22
N GLU A 56 -3.93 -3.99 -4.00
CA GLU A 56 -3.68 -2.85 -4.88
C GLU A 56 -4.69 -2.80 -6.01
N ILE A 57 -4.97 -3.92 -6.67
CA ILE A 57 -6.00 -3.99 -7.74
C ILE A 57 -7.36 -3.57 -7.18
N VAL A 58 -7.74 -4.08 -6.01
CA VAL A 58 -9.01 -3.73 -5.36
C VAL A 58 -9.03 -2.26 -4.96
N THR A 59 -7.98 -1.77 -4.32
CA THR A 59 -7.89 -0.38 -3.83
C THR A 59 -7.90 0.61 -4.99
N ALA A 60 -7.13 0.36 -6.05
CA ALA A 60 -7.12 1.19 -7.26
C ALA A 60 -8.51 1.23 -7.91
N SER A 61 -9.16 0.07 -8.06
CA SER A 61 -10.51 -0.02 -8.62
C SER A 61 -11.54 0.77 -7.81
N ILE A 62 -11.49 0.66 -6.48
CA ILE A 62 -12.37 1.41 -5.57
C ILE A 62 -12.09 2.91 -5.67
N LEU A 63 -10.83 3.32 -5.56
CA LEU A 63 -10.44 4.73 -5.56
C LEU A 63 -10.82 5.41 -6.88
N TRP A 64 -10.44 4.81 -8.00
CA TRP A 64 -10.74 5.37 -9.32
C TRP A 64 -12.25 5.34 -9.60
N GLY A 65 -12.92 4.24 -9.24
CA GLY A 65 -14.37 4.12 -9.37
C GLY A 65 -15.13 5.15 -8.52
N TYR A 66 -14.67 5.41 -7.30
CA TYR A 66 -15.21 6.43 -6.42
C TYR A 66 -15.05 7.81 -7.03
N LEU A 67 -13.82 8.21 -7.37
CA LEU A 67 -13.52 9.52 -7.96
C LEU A 67 -14.30 9.78 -9.25
N TRP A 68 -14.42 8.76 -10.11
CA TRP A 68 -15.19 8.88 -11.35
C TRP A 68 -16.70 9.05 -11.08
N LYS A 69 -17.26 8.29 -10.16
CA LYS A 69 -18.69 8.38 -9.81
C LYS A 69 -19.01 9.69 -9.10
N SER A 70 -18.12 10.17 -8.24
CA SER A 70 -18.26 11.40 -7.46
C SER A 70 -17.77 12.64 -8.20
N ARG A 71 -17.39 12.53 -9.48
CA ARG A 71 -16.91 13.67 -10.25
C ARG A 71 -17.94 14.79 -10.30
N ASP A 72 -17.47 16.03 -10.29
CA ASP A 72 -18.32 17.17 -10.57
C ASP A 72 -18.84 17.09 -12.02
N ARG A 73 -20.16 17.09 -12.17
CA ARG A 73 -20.83 17.04 -13.48
C ARG A 73 -21.07 18.41 -14.08
N ASN A 74 -20.88 19.47 -13.30
CA ASN A 74 -21.09 20.85 -13.71
C ASN A 74 -19.82 21.68 -13.55
N LEU A 75 -18.67 21.11 -13.91
CA LEU A 75 -17.35 21.71 -13.72
C LEU A 75 -17.16 23.06 -14.45
N ALA A 76 -18.00 23.36 -15.46
CA ALA A 76 -17.90 24.56 -16.28
C ALA A 76 -18.80 25.73 -15.83
N ALA A 77 -19.70 25.49 -14.87
CA ALA A 77 -20.57 26.55 -14.32
C ALA A 77 -19.87 27.32 -13.19
#